data_AF-A0AAV5XID5-F1
#
_entry.id   AF-A0AAV5XID5-F1
#
_cell.length_a   1.000
_cell.length_b   1.000
_cell.length_c   1.000
_cell.angle_alpha   90.00
_cell.angle_beta   90.00
_cell.angle_gamma   90.00
#
_symmetry.space_group_name_H-M   'P 1'
#
loop_
_entity.id
_entity.type
_entity.pdbx_description
1 polymer ?
#
loop_
_entity_poly.entity_id
_entity_poly.type
_entity_poly.pdbx_seq_one_letter_code
_entity_poly.pdbx_strand_id
1 'polypeptide(L)'
;MKETPDAPPVKRIAFFIFPRMTFLDFVGGYDALRRIAGMSIDPEVTHRVIGTATQIEDDSGLVVRPDGVYEDLAPFDLLYVPGGFGTRILMDDPRCIEYLRTWGGERPVASVCTGALLLGKAGYLEGLRATTHHSAFDLLRPLCREVVTASRIVDEGRVVTAGGVASALDLGLYLVEKFWGRPARERVADQMEYRAYSAV
;
A
#
# COMPACT_ATOMS: atom_id res chain seq x y z
N MET A 1 -10.26 -13.59 18.94
CA MET A 1 -9.45 -13.30 17.74
C MET A 1 -8.28 -14.26 17.76
N LYS A 2 -8.06 -15.01 16.67
CA LYS A 2 -6.86 -15.86 16.58
C LYS A 2 -5.64 -14.94 16.53
N GLU A 3 -4.66 -15.19 17.38
CA GLU A 3 -3.33 -14.58 17.28
C GLU A 3 -2.82 -14.82 15.86
N THR A 4 -2.57 -13.75 15.13
CA THR A 4 -1.92 -13.80 13.82
C THR A 4 -0.50 -14.32 14.08
N PRO A 5 0.00 -15.34 13.35
CA PRO A 5 1.40 -15.75 13.48
C PRO A 5 2.29 -14.51 13.33
N ASP A 6 3.35 -14.44 14.15
CA ASP A 6 4.23 -13.28 14.29
C ASP A 6 4.67 -12.82 12.89
N ALA A 7 4.16 -11.67 12.45
CA ALA A 7 4.50 -11.13 11.15
C ALA A 7 6.00 -10.82 11.13
N PRO A 8 6.71 -11.00 10.00
CA PRO A 8 8.13 -10.68 9.96
C PRO A 8 8.34 -9.20 10.36
N PRO A 9 9.43 -8.89 11.09
CA PRO A 9 9.67 -7.53 11.55
C PRO A 9 9.80 -6.59 10.36
N VAL A 10 9.17 -5.42 10.44
CA VAL A 10 9.24 -4.36 9.42
C VAL A 10 10.06 -3.20 9.97
N LYS A 11 11.22 -2.93 9.36
CA LYS A 11 12.10 -1.81 9.71
C LYS A 11 12.29 -0.82 8.56
N ARG A 12 12.10 -1.25 7.31
CA ARG A 12 12.33 -0.42 6.12
C ARG A 12 11.14 -0.50 5.18
N ILE A 13 10.47 0.63 4.97
CA ILE A 13 9.23 0.71 4.17
C ILE A 13 9.51 1.39 2.84
N ALA A 14 9.14 0.74 1.72
CA ALA A 14 9.18 1.33 0.39
C ALA A 14 7.77 1.76 -0.03
N PHE A 15 7.61 3.05 -0.38
CA PHE A 15 6.40 3.56 -1.01
C PHE A 15 6.66 3.74 -2.50
N PHE A 16 6.00 2.96 -3.35
CA PHE A 16 6.18 3.03 -4.79
C PHE A 16 5.18 3.99 -5.43
N ILE A 17 5.64 5.12 -5.97
CA ILE A 17 4.79 6.17 -6.52
C ILE A 17 5.00 6.37 -8.02
N PHE A 18 3.98 6.89 -8.70
CA PHE A 18 3.99 7.02 -10.16
C PHE A 18 3.06 8.15 -10.65
N PRO A 19 3.26 8.67 -11.88
CA PRO A 19 2.43 9.75 -12.42
C PRO A 19 0.96 9.35 -12.45
N ARG A 20 0.08 10.33 -12.23
CA ARG A 20 -1.38 10.14 -12.22
C ARG A 20 -1.83 9.14 -11.14
N MET A 21 -1.07 9.04 -10.05
CA MET A 21 -1.52 8.36 -8.84
C MET A 21 -2.61 9.19 -8.15
N THR A 22 -3.49 8.54 -7.40
CA THR A 22 -4.37 9.25 -6.48
C THR A 22 -3.57 9.62 -5.24
N PHE A 23 -3.33 10.92 -4.99
CA PHE A 23 -2.41 11.33 -3.92
C PHE A 23 -2.83 10.82 -2.53
N LEU A 24 -4.13 10.79 -2.24
CA LEU A 24 -4.67 10.27 -0.98
C LEU A 24 -4.41 8.77 -0.78
N ASP A 25 -4.31 7.98 -1.85
CA ASP A 25 -3.94 6.57 -1.78
C ASP A 25 -2.53 6.40 -1.22
N PHE A 26 -1.62 7.29 -1.61
CA PHE A 26 -0.25 7.33 -1.09
C PHE A 26 -0.22 7.91 0.33
N VAL A 27 -0.71 9.15 0.52
CA VAL A 27 -0.52 9.85 1.80
C VAL A 27 -1.29 9.22 2.95
N GLY A 28 -2.42 8.55 2.71
CA GLY A 28 -3.19 7.89 3.76
C GLY A 28 -2.40 6.78 4.45
N GLY A 29 -1.75 5.90 3.68
CA GLY A 29 -0.88 4.86 4.23
C GLY A 29 0.45 5.40 4.73
N TYR A 30 1.04 6.34 3.98
CA TYR A 30 2.29 7.01 4.36
C TYR A 30 2.21 7.66 5.74
N ASP A 31 1.16 8.45 6.00
CA ASP A 31 1.04 9.22 7.25
C ASP A 31 0.96 8.32 8.48
N ALA A 32 0.18 7.23 8.42
CA ALA A 32 0.09 6.28 9.52
C ALA A 32 1.42 5.55 9.77
N LEU A 33 2.09 5.09 8.71
CA LEU A 33 3.32 4.30 8.83
C LEU A 33 4.53 5.16 9.25
N ARG A 34 4.69 6.37 8.73
CA ARG A 34 5.81 7.26 9.11
C ARG A 34 5.76 7.70 10.57
N ARG A 35 4.59 7.61 11.22
CA ARG A 35 4.40 7.93 12.64
C ARG A 35 5.00 6.91 13.59
N ILE A 36 5.28 5.68 13.14
CA ILE A 36 5.92 4.66 13.97
C ILE A 36 7.25 5.17 14.54
N ALA A 37 8.11 5.70 13.67
CA ALA A 37 9.36 6.32 14.08
C ALA A 37 9.12 7.68 14.77
N GLY A 38 8.28 8.53 14.16
CA GLY A 38 8.03 9.89 14.66
C GLY A 38 7.37 9.98 16.05
N MET A 39 6.75 8.89 16.52
CA MET A 39 6.14 8.79 17.84
C MET A 39 6.94 7.88 18.79
N SER A 40 8.15 7.46 18.40
CA SER A 40 9.00 6.55 19.17
C SER A 40 8.32 5.23 19.54
N ILE A 41 7.44 4.72 18.66
CA ILE A 41 6.87 3.36 18.80
C ILE A 41 7.94 2.34 18.42
N ASP A 42 8.62 2.58 17.30
CA ASP A 42 9.83 1.87 16.91
C ASP A 42 10.75 2.87 16.17
N PRO A 43 11.77 3.42 16.85
CA PRO A 43 12.61 4.49 16.32
C PRO A 43 13.56 4.01 15.21
N GLU A 44 13.72 2.71 15.01
CA GLU A 44 14.58 2.13 13.96
C GLU A 44 13.85 2.04 12.62
N VAL A 45 12.53 2.28 12.60
CA VAL A 45 11.75 2.25 11.36
C VAL A 45 12.13 3.43 10.48
N THR A 46 12.42 3.11 9.22
CA THR A 46 12.71 4.09 8.16
C THR A 46 11.78 3.86 6.99
N HIS A 47 11.61 4.87 6.15
CA HIS A 47 10.87 4.77 4.91
C HIS A 47 11.62 5.44 3.76
N ARG A 48 11.26 5.07 2.53
CA ARG A 48 11.73 5.72 1.32
C ARG A 48 10.61 5.76 0.29
N VAL A 49 10.48 6.90 -0.38
CA VAL A 49 9.54 7.11 -1.48
C VAL A 49 10.30 6.86 -2.78
N ILE A 50 9.92 5.81 -3.51
CA ILE A 50 10.57 5.41 -4.74
C ILE A 50 9.62 5.65 -5.89
N GLY A 51 10.01 6.48 -6.85
CA GLY A 51 9.18 6.84 -7.99
C GLY A 51 9.54 6.12 -9.28
N THR A 52 8.65 6.22 -10.26
CA THR A 52 8.98 5.87 -11.66
C THR A 52 9.67 7.01 -12.42
N ALA A 53 9.69 8.22 -11.87
CA ALA A 53 10.38 9.40 -12.38
C ALA A 53 10.83 10.33 -11.23
N THR A 54 11.76 11.25 -11.50
CA THR A 54 12.30 12.19 -10.49
C THR A 54 11.30 13.24 -10.02
N GLN A 55 10.19 13.38 -10.74
CA GLN A 55 9.05 14.21 -10.39
C GLN A 55 7.78 13.46 -10.78
N ILE A 56 6.87 13.33 -9.83
CA ILE A 56 5.59 12.66 -10.00
C ILE A 56 4.49 13.71 -9.85
N GLU A 57 3.60 13.77 -10.84
CA GLU A 57 2.45 14.68 -10.86
C GLU A 57 1.16 13.87 -10.90
N ASP A 58 0.15 14.28 -10.14
CA ASP A 58 -1.20 13.70 -10.22
C ASP A 58 -2.03 14.33 -11.36
N ASP A 59 -3.28 13.91 -11.53
CA ASP A 59 -4.15 14.46 -12.60
C ASP A 59 -4.58 15.93 -12.37
N SER A 60 -4.25 16.52 -11.21
CA SER A 60 -4.63 17.87 -10.80
C SER A 60 -3.47 18.85 -10.70
N GLY A 61 -2.24 18.40 -11.00
CA GLY A 61 -1.03 19.22 -10.94
C GLY A 61 -0.31 19.22 -9.59
N LEU A 62 -0.73 18.37 -8.64
CA LEU A 62 0.02 18.21 -7.39
C LEU A 62 1.28 17.40 -7.66
N VAL A 63 2.43 17.94 -7.21
CA VAL A 63 3.75 17.38 -7.48
C VAL A 63 4.42 16.85 -6.21
N VAL A 64 5.04 15.68 -6.32
CA VAL A 64 5.94 15.11 -5.32
C VAL A 64 7.27 14.70 -5.96
N ARG A 65 8.37 14.88 -5.21
CA ARG A 65 9.70 14.39 -5.59
C ARG A 65 10.00 13.15 -4.74
N PRO A 66 10.15 11.96 -5.35
CA PRO A 66 10.59 10.78 -4.61
C PRO A 66 12.04 10.93 -4.17
N ASP A 67 12.46 10.12 -3.20
CA ASP A 67 13.85 10.03 -2.73
C ASP A 67 14.76 9.38 -3.78
N GLY A 68 14.19 8.56 -4.66
CA GLY A 68 14.91 7.88 -5.74
C GLY A 68 13.97 7.34 -6.82
N VAL A 69 14.55 6.84 -7.91
CA VAL A 69 13.80 6.35 -9.08
C VAL A 69 14.22 4.91 -9.36
N TYR A 70 13.26 3.98 -9.30
CA TYR A 70 13.51 2.55 -9.50
C TYR A 70 14.71 2.02 -8.68
N GLU A 71 14.84 2.46 -7.42
CA GLU A 71 15.89 1.98 -6.52
C GLU A 71 15.69 0.51 -6.13
N ASP A 72 16.78 -0.17 -5.78
CA ASP A 72 16.73 -1.57 -5.36
C ASP A 72 15.78 -1.79 -4.18
N LEU A 73 14.84 -2.73 -4.35
CA LEU A 73 13.86 -3.09 -3.34
C LEU A 73 14.36 -4.15 -2.35
N ALA A 74 15.47 -4.84 -2.63
CA ALA A 74 16.03 -5.88 -1.75
C ALA A 74 16.23 -5.44 -0.28
N PRO A 75 16.61 -4.19 0.02
CA PRO A 75 16.86 -3.77 1.40
C PRO A 75 15.61 -3.45 2.24
N PHE A 76 14.41 -3.54 1.67
CA PHE A 76 13.15 -3.14 2.34
C PHE A 76 12.34 -4.35 2.81
N ASP A 77 11.45 -4.14 3.78
CA ASP A 77 10.66 -5.18 4.45
C ASP A 77 9.16 -5.10 4.12
N LEU A 78 8.67 -3.90 3.80
CA LEU A 78 7.28 -3.67 3.37
C LEU A 78 7.25 -2.81 2.11
N LEU A 79 6.52 -3.27 1.09
CA LEU A 79 6.20 -2.49 -0.11
C LEU A 79 4.76 -1.99 -0.06
N TYR A 80 4.55 -0.70 -0.27
CA TYR A 80 3.23 -0.07 -0.35
C TYR A 80 2.99 0.51 -1.75
N VAL A 81 1.91 0.08 -2.40
CA VAL A 81 1.55 0.47 -3.77
C VAL A 81 0.20 1.18 -3.80
N PRO A 82 0.15 2.51 -4.07
CA PRO A 82 -1.09 3.26 -4.20
C PRO A 82 -1.81 2.95 -5.52
N GLY A 83 -3.03 3.46 -5.67
CA GLY A 83 -3.76 3.45 -6.93
C GLY A 83 -3.69 4.78 -7.68
N GLY A 84 -4.54 4.90 -8.69
CA GLY A 84 -4.72 6.08 -9.53
C GLY A 84 -4.85 5.72 -11.00
N PHE A 85 -5.14 6.69 -11.86
CA PHE A 85 -5.28 6.45 -13.30
C PHE A 85 -3.99 5.93 -13.93
N GLY A 86 -2.82 6.30 -13.39
CA GLY A 86 -1.52 5.81 -13.85
C GLY A 86 -1.39 4.28 -13.86
N THR A 87 -2.09 3.57 -12.97
CA THR A 87 -2.05 2.10 -12.91
C THR A 87 -2.49 1.46 -14.22
N ARG A 88 -3.45 2.05 -14.95
CA ARG A 88 -3.98 1.49 -16.21
C ARG A 88 -2.94 1.47 -17.32
N ILE A 89 -2.00 2.40 -17.28
CA ILE A 89 -0.88 2.47 -18.22
C ILE A 89 0.22 1.51 -17.76
N LEU A 90 0.55 1.56 -16.46
CA LEU A 90 1.66 0.80 -15.88
C LEU A 90 1.42 -0.72 -15.85
N MET A 91 0.18 -1.16 -15.87
CA MET A 91 -0.19 -2.58 -16.00
C MET A 91 0.40 -3.27 -17.24
N ASP A 92 0.71 -2.48 -18.28
CA ASP A 92 1.29 -2.95 -19.54
C ASP A 92 2.69 -2.36 -19.78
N ASP A 93 3.30 -1.72 -18.77
CA ASP A 93 4.69 -1.24 -18.80
C ASP A 93 5.63 -2.34 -18.27
N PRO A 94 6.45 -2.97 -19.13
CA PRO A 94 7.36 -4.04 -18.70
C PRO A 94 8.37 -3.58 -17.65
N ARG A 95 8.84 -2.32 -17.71
CA ARG A 95 9.79 -1.80 -16.73
C ARG A 95 9.17 -1.75 -15.34
N CYS A 96 7.93 -1.27 -15.25
CA CYS A 96 7.21 -1.20 -13.98
C CYS A 96 6.91 -2.59 -13.42
N ILE A 97 6.40 -3.50 -14.24
CA ILE A 97 6.02 -4.84 -13.79
C ILE A 97 7.25 -5.68 -13.40
N GLU A 98 8.33 -5.65 -14.19
CA GLU A 98 9.58 -6.34 -13.83
C GLU A 98 10.19 -5.75 -12.57
N TYR A 99 10.15 -4.42 -12.39
CA TYR A 99 10.60 -3.79 -11.16
C TYR A 99 9.82 -4.30 -9.95
N LEU A 100 8.48 -4.34 -10.02
CA LEU A 100 7.66 -4.86 -8.93
C LEU A 100 7.94 -6.35 -8.66
N ARG A 101 8.29 -7.15 -9.67
CA ARG A 101 8.71 -8.56 -9.50
C ARG A 101 9.99 -8.71 -8.67
N THR A 102 10.88 -7.71 -8.67
CA THR A 102 12.11 -7.74 -7.84
C THR A 102 11.82 -7.74 -6.34
N TRP A 103 10.60 -7.39 -5.91
CA TRP A 103 10.17 -7.53 -4.52
C TRP A 103 10.20 -8.97 -4.01
N GLY A 104 9.99 -9.95 -4.89
CA GLY A 104 10.01 -11.37 -4.52
C GLY A 104 8.80 -11.82 -3.71
N GLY A 105 8.75 -13.13 -3.44
CA GLY A 105 7.55 -13.81 -2.95
C GLY A 105 7.35 -13.83 -1.44
N GLU A 106 8.34 -13.45 -0.62
CA GLU A 106 8.34 -13.78 0.81
C GLU A 106 7.96 -12.60 1.72
N ARG A 107 8.18 -11.37 1.23
CA ARG A 107 8.03 -10.15 2.04
C ARG A 107 6.64 -9.53 1.90
N PRO A 108 6.11 -8.90 2.97
CA PRO A 108 4.82 -8.21 2.92
C PRO A 108 4.70 -7.14 1.83
N VAL A 109 3.60 -7.17 1.09
CA VAL A 109 3.23 -6.15 0.12
C VAL A 109 1.79 -5.72 0.34
N ALA A 110 1.57 -4.41 0.35
CA ALA A 110 0.26 -3.80 0.52
C ALA A 110 -0.10 -2.96 -0.70
N SER A 111 -1.38 -2.94 -1.06
CA SER A 111 -1.89 -2.00 -2.04
C SER A 111 -3.25 -1.45 -1.65
N VAL A 112 -3.56 -0.27 -2.16
CA VAL A 112 -4.88 0.35 -2.04
C VAL A 112 -5.40 0.69 -3.43
N CYS A 113 -6.73 0.72 -3.58
CA CYS A 113 -7.40 1.12 -4.79
C CYS A 113 -6.87 0.28 -5.96
N THR A 114 -6.50 0.92 -7.07
CA THR A 114 -6.02 0.24 -8.28
C THR A 114 -4.56 -0.21 -8.22
N GLY A 115 -3.85 0.03 -7.11
CA GLY A 115 -2.52 -0.56 -6.89
C GLY A 115 -2.54 -2.09 -6.91
N ALA A 116 -3.66 -2.70 -6.51
CA ALA A 116 -3.89 -4.14 -6.60
C ALA A 116 -3.77 -4.68 -8.04
N LEU A 117 -4.06 -3.86 -9.06
CA LEU A 117 -3.90 -4.27 -10.45
C LEU A 117 -2.43 -4.45 -10.84
N LEU A 118 -1.54 -3.60 -10.32
CA LEU A 118 -0.09 -3.73 -10.51
C LEU A 118 0.43 -4.97 -9.79
N LEU A 119 -0.04 -5.22 -8.57
CA LEU A 119 0.30 -6.44 -7.84
C LEU A 119 -0.17 -7.70 -8.58
N GLY A 120 -1.39 -7.67 -9.14
CA GLY A 120 -1.94 -8.74 -9.94
C GLY A 120 -1.11 -9.02 -11.20
N LYS A 121 -0.75 -7.98 -11.97
CA LYS A 121 0.13 -8.10 -13.15
C LYS A 121 1.54 -8.60 -12.81
N ALA A 122 2.06 -8.24 -11.64
CA ALA A 122 3.34 -8.74 -11.15
C ALA A 122 3.26 -10.20 -10.63
N GLY A 123 2.07 -10.79 -10.54
CA GLY A 123 1.85 -12.19 -10.14
C GLY A 123 1.59 -12.38 -8.64
N TYR A 124 1.51 -11.31 -7.84
CA TYR A 124 1.35 -11.42 -6.39
C TYR A 124 -0.03 -11.90 -5.94
N LEU A 125 -1.04 -11.79 -6.79
CA LEU A 125 -2.43 -12.11 -6.45
C LEU A 125 -2.89 -13.48 -6.97
N GLU A 126 -2.00 -14.24 -7.64
CA GLU A 126 -2.32 -15.56 -8.17
C GLU A 126 -2.75 -16.52 -7.04
N GLY A 127 -3.94 -17.11 -7.19
CA GLY A 127 -4.51 -18.02 -6.18
C GLY A 127 -5.04 -17.34 -4.89
N LEU A 128 -4.90 -16.02 -4.77
CA LEU A 128 -5.30 -15.24 -3.58
C LEU A 128 -6.64 -14.52 -3.77
N ARG A 129 -7.30 -14.20 -2.65
CA ARG A 129 -8.42 -13.24 -2.66
C ARG A 129 -7.85 -11.83 -2.60
N ALA A 130 -8.51 -10.88 -3.26
CA ALA A 130 -8.08 -9.50 -3.25
C ALA A 130 -9.26 -8.55 -3.40
N THR A 131 -9.08 -7.29 -2.99
CA THR A 131 -10.01 -6.21 -3.31
C THR A 131 -9.27 -5.07 -4.04
N THR A 132 -10.03 -4.13 -4.60
CA THR A 132 -9.52 -2.94 -5.29
C THR A 132 -10.59 -1.85 -5.22
N HIS A 133 -10.39 -0.73 -5.92
CA HIS A 133 -11.46 0.25 -6.13
C HIS A 133 -12.63 -0.41 -6.88
N HIS A 134 -13.87 -0.14 -6.48
CA HIS A 134 -15.07 -0.81 -7.03
C HIS A 134 -15.18 -0.71 -8.55
N SER A 135 -14.76 0.41 -9.14
CA SER A 135 -14.75 0.60 -10.60
C SER A 135 -13.72 -0.25 -11.36
N ALA A 136 -12.83 -0.95 -10.65
CA ALA A 136 -11.78 -1.77 -11.22
C ALA A 136 -11.94 -3.27 -10.90
N PHE A 137 -13.06 -3.69 -10.29
CA PHE A 137 -13.30 -5.10 -9.99
C PHE A 137 -13.19 -6.01 -11.22
N ASP A 138 -13.74 -5.57 -12.36
CA ASP A 138 -13.69 -6.35 -13.62
C ASP A 138 -12.25 -6.53 -14.12
N LEU A 139 -11.39 -5.53 -13.93
CA LEU A 139 -9.96 -5.59 -14.29
C LEU A 139 -9.16 -6.46 -13.31
N LEU A 140 -9.60 -6.58 -12.06
CA LEU A 140 -8.94 -7.41 -11.05
C LEU A 140 -9.28 -8.89 -11.20
N ARG A 141 -10.51 -9.25 -11.61
CA ARG A 141 -10.97 -10.64 -11.73
C ARG A 141 -9.99 -11.59 -12.43
N PRO A 142 -9.36 -11.25 -13.58
CA PRO A 142 -8.43 -12.17 -14.23
C PRO A 142 -7.07 -12.30 -13.52
N LEU A 143 -6.80 -11.50 -12.48
CA LEU A 143 -5.50 -11.41 -11.81
C LEU A 143 -5.49 -12.07 -10.42
N CYS A 144 -6.63 -12.53 -9.91
CA CYS A 144 -6.74 -13.15 -8.59
C CYS A 144 -7.73 -14.32 -8.58
N ARG A 145 -7.78 -15.08 -7.48
CA ARG A 145 -8.77 -16.17 -7.30
C ARG A 145 -10.18 -15.63 -7.11
N GLU A 146 -10.32 -14.56 -6.35
CA GLU A 146 -11.62 -14.00 -5.97
C GLU A 146 -11.49 -12.49 -5.70
N VAL A 147 -12.42 -11.72 -6.27
CA VAL A 147 -12.57 -10.29 -5.96
C VAL A 147 -13.56 -10.12 -4.81
N VAL A 148 -13.06 -9.69 -3.66
CA VAL A 148 -13.88 -9.45 -2.45
C VAL A 148 -14.45 -8.03 -2.51
N THR A 149 -15.77 -7.93 -2.55
CA THR A 149 -16.47 -6.63 -2.71
C THR A 149 -17.03 -6.06 -1.40
N ALA A 150 -17.25 -6.91 -0.39
CA ALA A 150 -17.87 -6.53 0.88
C ALA A 150 -16.88 -5.98 1.92
N SER A 151 -15.57 -6.18 1.72
CA SER A 151 -14.53 -5.82 2.69
C SER A 151 -13.68 -4.66 2.19
N ARG A 152 -13.40 -3.70 3.07
CA ARG A 152 -12.49 -2.58 2.78
C ARG A 152 -11.03 -3.01 2.70
N ILE A 153 -10.65 -4.03 3.46
CA ILE A 153 -9.30 -4.60 3.53
C ILE A 153 -9.42 -6.12 3.43
N VAL A 154 -8.55 -6.72 2.63
CA VAL A 154 -8.39 -8.17 2.47
C VAL A 154 -6.93 -8.51 2.75
N ASP A 155 -6.70 -9.36 3.74
CA ASP A 155 -5.38 -9.85 4.14
C ASP A 155 -5.26 -11.35 3.83
N GLU A 156 -4.29 -11.69 2.97
CA GLU A 156 -3.91 -13.06 2.59
C GLU A 156 -2.49 -13.39 3.09
N GLY A 157 -2.16 -12.95 4.31
CA GLY A 157 -0.88 -13.16 4.96
C GLY A 157 0.16 -12.12 4.54
N ARG A 158 0.88 -12.41 3.45
CA ARG A 158 1.93 -11.53 2.91
C ARG A 158 1.37 -10.43 1.99
N VAL A 159 0.19 -10.64 1.43
CA VAL A 159 -0.44 -9.65 0.54
C VAL A 159 -1.65 -9.05 1.23
N VAL A 160 -1.67 -7.72 1.35
CA VAL A 160 -2.81 -6.96 1.87
C VAL A 160 -3.32 -6.04 0.78
N THR A 161 -4.61 -6.11 0.46
CA THR A 161 -5.23 -5.23 -0.53
C THR A 161 -6.37 -4.45 0.12
N ALA A 162 -6.53 -3.19 -0.26
CA ALA A 162 -7.60 -2.33 0.24
C ALA A 162 -8.39 -1.68 -0.91
N GLY A 163 -9.62 -1.30 -0.58
CA GLY A 163 -10.58 -0.70 -1.51
C GLY A 163 -10.21 0.73 -1.93
N GLY A 164 -11.22 1.53 -2.28
CA GLY A 164 -11.00 2.87 -2.83
C GLY A 164 -10.52 3.91 -1.82
N VAL A 165 -9.59 4.77 -2.27
CA VAL A 165 -9.28 6.12 -1.78
C VAL A 165 -9.15 6.25 -0.26
N ALA A 166 -10.25 6.56 0.44
CA ALA A 166 -10.24 6.72 1.90
C ALA A 166 -9.82 5.44 2.65
N SER A 167 -9.90 4.28 2.00
CA SER A 167 -9.40 3.01 2.54
C SER A 167 -7.89 3.01 2.78
N ALA A 168 -7.14 3.97 2.22
CA ALA A 168 -5.71 4.14 2.48
C ALA A 168 -5.40 4.47 3.95
N LEU A 169 -6.28 5.24 4.62
CA LEU A 169 -6.14 5.56 6.04
C LEU A 169 -6.36 4.30 6.90
N ASP A 170 -7.42 3.56 6.60
CA ASP A 170 -7.71 2.27 7.25
C ASP A 170 -6.58 1.26 7.03
N LEU A 171 -6.07 1.17 5.80
CA LEU A 171 -4.96 0.28 5.46
C LEU A 171 -3.70 0.66 6.22
N GLY A 172 -3.37 1.94 6.31
CA GLY A 172 -2.24 2.43 7.11
C GLY A 172 -2.33 1.97 8.57
N LEU A 173 -3.47 2.21 9.22
CA LEU A 173 -3.70 1.77 10.60
C LEU A 173 -3.73 0.24 10.75
N TYR A 174 -4.26 -0.46 9.76
CA TYR A 174 -4.27 -1.93 9.74
C TYR A 174 -2.85 -2.49 9.69
N LEU A 175 -1.98 -1.96 8.83
CA LEU A 175 -0.58 -2.35 8.75
C LEU A 175 0.17 -2.00 10.04
N VAL A 176 -0.15 -0.86 10.67
CA VAL A 176 0.37 -0.52 11.99
C VAL A 176 0.01 -1.60 13.02
N GLU A 177 -1.25 -2.00 13.10
CA GLU A 177 -1.70 -3.05 14.02
C GLU A 177 -1.04 -4.40 13.71
N LYS A 178 -0.91 -4.73 12.41
CA LYS A 178 -0.35 -6.01 11.95
C LYS A 178 1.12 -6.19 12.36
N PHE A 179 1.94 -5.14 12.29
CA PHE A 179 3.40 -5.25 12.50
C PHE A 179 3.90 -4.69 13.84
N TRP A 180 3.19 -3.73 14.45
CA TRP A 180 3.58 -3.12 15.75
C TRP A 180 2.52 -3.30 16.84
N GLY A 181 1.44 -4.02 16.54
CA GLY A 181 0.41 -4.38 17.50
C GLY A 181 -0.65 -3.30 17.72
N ARG A 182 -1.74 -3.73 18.37
CA ARG A 182 -2.89 -2.88 18.69
C ARG A 182 -2.55 -1.59 19.47
N PRO A 183 -1.68 -1.60 20.50
CA PRO A 183 -1.34 -0.38 21.22
C PRO A 183 -0.69 0.69 20.32
N ALA A 184 0.15 0.28 19.36
CA ALA A 184 0.74 1.19 18.38
C ALA A 184 -0.34 1.81 17.49
N ARG A 185 -1.28 0.99 16.99
CA ARG A 185 -2.38 1.46 16.15
C ARG A 185 -3.27 2.46 16.87
N GLU A 186 -3.64 2.19 18.11
CA GLU A 186 -4.46 3.09 18.93
C GLU A 186 -3.77 4.43 19.11
N ARG A 187 -2.49 4.42 19.48
CA ARG A 187 -1.71 5.64 19.66
C ARG A 187 -1.61 6.47 18.37
N VAL A 188 -1.35 5.82 17.22
CA VAL A 188 -1.30 6.49 15.92
C VAL A 188 -2.67 7.05 15.52
N ALA A 189 -3.74 6.26 15.66
CA ALA A 189 -5.09 6.69 15.35
C ALA A 189 -5.55 7.88 16.20
N ASP A 190 -5.26 7.85 17.51
CA ASP A 190 -5.57 8.94 18.43
C ASP A 190 -4.85 10.23 18.04
N GLN A 191 -3.56 10.13 17.70
CA GLN A 191 -2.78 11.28 17.27
C GLN A 191 -3.26 11.83 15.91
N MET A 192 -3.71 10.97 15.00
CA MET A 192 -4.30 11.36 13.72
C MET A 192 -5.72 11.96 13.89
N GLU A 193 -6.29 11.86 15.10
CA GLU A 193 -7.70 12.09 15.38
C GLU A 193 -8.61 11.31 14.41
N TYR A 194 -8.16 10.12 14.01
CA TYR A 194 -8.87 9.31 13.03
C TYR A 194 -10.13 8.70 13.66
N ARG A 195 -11.25 9.36 13.41
CA ARG A 195 -12.58 8.95 13.83
C ARG A 195 -13.46 8.81 12.60
N ALA A 196 -14.47 7.93 12.67
CA ALA A 196 -15.50 7.92 11.65
C ALA A 196 -16.13 9.32 11.57
N TYR A 197 -16.21 9.89 10.36
CA TYR A 197 -16.88 11.16 10.17
C TYR A 197 -18.32 11.05 10.66
N SER A 198 -18.66 11.86 11.66
CA SER A 198 -20.04 12.12 12.08
C SER A 198 -20.45 13.46 11.48
N ALA A 199 -21.54 13.47 10.72
CA ALA A 199 -22.18 14.70 10.27
C ALA A 199 -23.02 15.36 11.39
N VAL A 200 -23.08 14.72 12.57
CA VAL A 200 -23.79 15.15 13.77
C VAL A 200 -22.79 15.67 14.79
#